data_AF-A0AAD1SAS9-F1
#
_entry.id   AF-A0AAD1SAS9-F1
#
_cell.length_a   1.000
_cell.length_b   1.000
_cell.length_c   1.000
_cell.angle_alpha   90.00
_cell.angle_beta   90.00
_cell.angle_gamma   90.00
#
_symmetry.space_group_name_H-M   'P 1'
#
loop_
_entity.id
_entity.type
_entity.pdbx_description
1 polymer ?
#
loop_
_entity_poly.entity_id
_entity_poly.type
_entity_poly.pdbx_seq_one_letter_code
_entity_poly.pdbx_strand_id
1 'polypeptide(L)'
;VSCNLLTAPVRQGGMAFPNIKSYYQAAVIAPLLTHLERDNRPQWVTLENLAIKPFLTANLIWLHKRSRPKPTSIPAQVHLALQFWDLHRKKFETAKPLSMATPIEAMTYYIPTFHASPWKERGISHLAQVYESGKLLSFECLHATHNLPHTSQYSYIQLKSFLRAAHRDCITETNHTEELSIWEQTSLTCKIPLTFKPLSGCYRLILPCQHISGFTSASQWELDLQTSFTEGRWS
;
A
#
# COMPACT_ATOMS: atom_id res chain seq x y z
N VAL A 1 19.56 28.12 -8.78
CA VAL A 1 18.97 26.86 -9.30
C VAL A 1 18.15 26.15 -8.24
N SER A 2 16.88 26.49 -8.13
CA SER A 2 15.96 25.71 -7.30
C SER A 2 15.82 24.31 -7.90
N CYS A 3 16.14 23.25 -7.16
CA CYS A 3 16.08 21.85 -7.62
C CYS A 3 14.75 21.46 -8.30
N ASN A 4 13.68 22.21 -8.03
CA ASN A 4 12.36 22.02 -8.62
C ASN A 4 12.34 22.21 -10.15
N LEU A 5 13.12 23.15 -10.71
CA LEU A 5 13.17 23.41 -12.16
C LEU A 5 13.82 22.24 -12.92
N LEU A 6 14.91 21.68 -12.38
CA LEU A 6 15.59 20.52 -12.96
C LEU A 6 14.68 19.29 -12.99
N THR A 7 13.84 19.13 -11.97
CA THR A 7 12.89 18.01 -11.87
C THR A 7 11.61 18.20 -12.69
N ALA A 8 11.39 19.39 -13.27
CA ALA A 8 10.21 19.66 -14.09
C ALA A 8 10.29 18.90 -15.44
N PRO A 9 9.16 18.50 -16.03
CA PRO A 9 9.15 17.82 -17.31
C PRO A 9 9.73 18.71 -18.42
N VAL A 10 10.32 18.09 -19.44
CA VAL A 10 10.92 18.80 -20.60
C VAL A 10 9.93 19.75 -21.26
N ARG A 11 8.65 19.36 -21.33
CA ARG A 11 7.56 20.19 -21.87
C ARG A 11 7.32 21.49 -21.10
N GLN A 12 7.77 21.56 -19.86
CA GLN A 12 7.67 22.74 -19.01
C GLN A 12 9.03 23.46 -18.87
N GLY A 13 10.01 23.15 -19.73
CA GLY A 13 11.34 23.78 -19.72
C GLY A 13 12.26 23.30 -18.61
N GLY A 14 11.94 22.15 -17.99
CA GLY A 14 12.84 21.45 -17.06
C GLY A 14 13.71 20.39 -17.76
N MET A 15 14.60 19.76 -17.00
CA MET A 15 15.49 18.69 -17.51
C MET A 15 14.93 17.28 -17.30
N ALA A 16 13.70 17.15 -16.79
CA ALA A 16 13.08 15.89 -16.36
C ALA A 16 13.99 15.04 -15.45
N PHE A 17 14.84 15.70 -14.66
CA PHE A 17 15.75 15.03 -13.75
C PHE A 17 14.96 14.34 -12.63
N PRO A 18 15.28 13.09 -12.27
CA PRO A 18 14.54 12.43 -11.22
C PRO A 18 14.75 13.12 -9.88
N ASN A 19 13.66 13.48 -9.18
CA ASN A 19 13.73 13.88 -7.79
C ASN A 19 14.37 12.75 -6.95
N ILE A 20 15.63 12.94 -6.55
CA ILE A 20 16.44 11.92 -5.86
C ILE A 20 15.76 11.45 -4.57
N LYS A 21 15.14 12.37 -3.81
CA LYS A 21 14.44 12.03 -2.56
C LYS A 21 13.25 11.11 -2.82
N SER A 22 12.40 11.46 -3.78
CA SER A 22 11.25 10.62 -4.17
C SER A 22 11.70 9.29 -4.76
N TYR A 23 12.79 9.29 -5.54
CA TYR A 23 13.36 8.08 -6.13
C TYR A 23 13.91 7.14 -5.07
N TYR A 24 14.68 7.67 -4.11
CA TYR A 24 15.18 6.90 -2.96
C TYR A 24 14.03 6.28 -2.16
N GLN A 25 12.98 7.05 -1.84
CA GLN A 25 11.81 6.54 -1.13
C GLN A 25 11.10 5.43 -1.92
N ALA A 26 10.93 5.60 -3.23
CA ALA A 26 10.36 4.58 -4.10
C ALA A 26 11.23 3.31 -4.15
N ALA A 27 12.55 3.46 -4.19
CA ALA A 27 13.50 2.36 -4.19
C ALA A 27 13.49 1.57 -2.89
N VAL A 28 13.24 2.23 -1.75
CA VAL A 28 13.09 1.55 -0.46
C VAL A 28 11.74 0.83 -0.35
N ILE A 29 10.67 1.38 -0.94
CA ILE A 29 9.33 0.75 -0.92
C ILE A 29 9.23 -0.42 -1.92
N ALA A 30 9.88 -0.34 -3.08
CA ALA A 30 9.72 -1.35 -4.14
C ALA A 30 10.01 -2.80 -3.70
N PRO A 31 11.08 -3.11 -2.93
CA PRO A 31 11.30 -4.44 -2.38
C PRO A 31 10.23 -4.89 -1.38
N LEU A 32 9.55 -3.96 -0.70
CA LEU A 32 8.42 -4.33 0.16
C LEU A 32 7.27 -4.93 -0.65
N LEU A 33 7.09 -4.48 -1.89
CA LEU A 33 6.00 -4.93 -2.76
C LEU A 33 6.23 -6.30 -3.36
N THR A 34 7.49 -6.73 -3.54
CA THR A 34 7.81 -8.11 -3.96
C THR A 34 7.40 -9.14 -2.89
N HIS A 35 7.14 -8.70 -1.65
CA HIS A 35 6.57 -9.56 -0.62
C HIS A 35 5.10 -9.91 -0.89
N LEU A 36 4.38 -9.08 -1.65
CA LEU A 36 2.99 -9.35 -2.02
C LEU A 36 2.87 -10.46 -3.08
N GLU A 37 3.94 -10.70 -3.84
CA GLU A 37 4.00 -11.79 -4.82
C GLU A 37 4.17 -13.15 -4.13
N ARG A 38 3.44 -14.16 -4.60
CA ARG A 38 3.63 -15.57 -4.18
C ARG A 38 4.39 -16.39 -5.22
N ASP A 39 4.08 -16.22 -6.50
CA ASP A 39 4.54 -17.14 -7.56
C ASP A 39 6.02 -16.94 -7.95
N ASN A 40 6.51 -15.69 -8.01
CA ASN A 40 7.87 -15.38 -8.45
C ASN A 40 8.70 -14.68 -7.37
N ARG A 41 8.60 -15.19 -6.14
CA ARG A 41 9.23 -14.57 -4.97
C ARG A 41 10.73 -14.87 -4.94
N PRO A 42 11.60 -13.85 -4.84
CA PRO A 42 13.04 -14.08 -4.73
C PRO A 42 13.42 -14.69 -3.37
N GLN A 43 14.48 -15.49 -3.33
CA GLN A 43 14.87 -16.27 -2.14
C GLN A 43 15.14 -15.41 -0.90
N TRP A 44 15.66 -14.19 -1.06
CA TRP A 44 15.90 -13.28 0.06
C TRP A 44 14.62 -12.90 0.80
N VAL A 45 13.47 -12.82 0.10
CA VAL A 45 12.16 -12.59 0.74
C VAL A 45 11.78 -13.76 1.64
N THR A 46 12.13 -14.99 1.25
CA THR A 46 11.89 -16.17 2.08
C THR A 46 12.71 -16.09 3.37
N LEU A 47 13.99 -15.68 3.28
CA LEU A 47 14.84 -15.48 4.46
C LEU A 47 14.30 -14.40 5.40
N GLU A 48 13.81 -13.29 4.86
CA GLU A 48 13.18 -12.22 5.66
C GLU A 48 11.90 -12.72 6.36
N ASN A 49 11.05 -13.48 5.68
CA ASN A 49 9.86 -14.06 6.31
C ASN A 49 10.21 -15.08 7.40
N LEU A 50 11.31 -15.84 7.25
CA LEU A 50 11.78 -16.75 8.30
C LEU A 50 12.21 -15.99 9.56
N ALA A 51 12.82 -14.81 9.40
CA ALA A 51 13.27 -13.97 10.51
C ALA A 51 12.11 -13.33 11.29
N ILE A 52 10.94 -13.14 10.66
CA ILE A 52 9.78 -12.45 11.24
C ILE A 52 8.69 -13.46 11.65
N LYS A 53 8.99 -14.76 11.72
CA LYS A 53 8.03 -15.76 12.21
C LYS A 53 7.45 -15.38 13.59
N PRO A 54 6.14 -15.55 13.82
CA PRO A 54 5.16 -16.25 12.99
C PRO A 54 4.54 -15.42 11.84
N PHE A 55 5.05 -14.22 11.56
CA PHE A 55 4.45 -13.28 10.61
C PHE A 55 5.03 -13.38 9.21
N LEU A 56 4.27 -12.88 8.24
CA LEU A 56 4.72 -12.61 6.88
C LEU A 56 4.87 -11.11 6.69
N THR A 57 5.97 -10.66 6.09
CA THR A 57 6.20 -9.23 5.82
C THR A 57 5.08 -8.60 5.00
N ALA A 58 4.52 -9.36 4.05
CA ALA A 58 3.39 -8.95 3.20
C ALA A 58 2.17 -8.49 4.04
N ASN A 59 1.97 -9.11 5.20
CA ASN A 59 0.84 -8.83 6.08
C ASN A 59 1.03 -7.50 6.82
N LEU A 60 2.28 -7.11 7.08
CA LEU A 60 2.61 -5.91 7.85
C LEU A 60 2.24 -4.61 7.12
N ILE A 61 2.21 -4.66 5.78
CA ILE A 61 1.88 -3.52 4.90
C ILE A 61 0.46 -3.01 5.19
N TRP A 62 -0.46 -3.94 5.45
CA TRP A 62 -1.88 -3.65 5.65
C TRP A 62 -2.23 -3.30 7.11
N LEU A 63 -1.36 -3.69 8.05
CA LEU A 63 -1.53 -3.39 9.47
C LEU A 63 -1.32 -1.90 9.77
N HIS A 64 -2.05 -1.41 10.77
CA HIS A 64 -1.83 -0.08 11.32
C HIS A 64 -0.47 -0.03 12.06
N LYS A 65 0.24 1.11 12.00
CA LYS A 65 1.58 1.28 12.60
C LYS A 65 1.66 0.83 14.06
N ARG A 66 0.60 1.08 14.84
CA ARG A 66 0.49 0.69 16.27
C ARG A 66 0.32 -0.81 16.50
N SER A 67 -0.18 -1.54 15.50
CA SER A 67 -0.48 -2.97 15.57
C SER A 67 0.66 -3.85 15.03
N ARG A 68 1.75 -3.25 14.57
CA ARG A 68 2.91 -3.99 14.04
C ARG A 68 3.84 -4.47 15.18
N PRO A 69 4.60 -5.56 14.97
CA PRO A 69 5.62 -5.99 15.90
C PRO A 69 6.63 -4.88 16.21
N LYS A 70 7.30 -4.99 17.37
CA LYS A 70 8.33 -4.03 17.77
C LYS A 70 9.44 -3.94 16.71
N PRO A 71 10.03 -2.75 16.49
CA PRO A 71 11.09 -2.55 15.49
C PRO A 71 12.27 -3.50 15.66
N THR A 72 12.58 -3.92 16.88
CA THR A 72 13.65 -4.87 17.21
C THR A 72 13.41 -6.29 16.70
N SER A 73 12.16 -6.64 16.37
CA SER A 73 11.78 -7.97 15.88
C SER A 73 11.66 -8.03 14.35
N ILE A 74 11.86 -6.90 13.67
CA ILE A 74 11.70 -6.77 12.22
C ILE A 74 13.06 -6.37 11.64
N PRO A 75 13.51 -6.96 10.51
CA PRO A 75 14.70 -6.50 9.81
C PRO A 75 14.65 -4.99 9.53
N ALA A 76 15.78 -4.30 9.73
CA ALA A 76 15.84 -2.85 9.65
C ALA A 76 15.37 -2.29 8.30
N GLN A 77 15.69 -2.98 7.20
CA GLN A 77 15.27 -2.63 5.84
C GLN A 77 13.74 -2.69 5.67
N VAL A 78 13.10 -3.73 6.21
CA VAL A 78 11.63 -3.88 6.18
C VAL A 78 10.98 -2.82 7.05
N HIS A 79 11.55 -2.54 8.22
CA HIS A 79 11.05 -1.49 9.09
C HIS A 79 11.08 -0.11 8.42
N LEU A 80 12.19 0.24 7.76
CA LEU A 80 12.33 1.49 7.03
C LEU A 80 11.34 1.58 5.86
N ALA A 81 11.18 0.50 5.10
CA ALA A 81 10.21 0.44 4.01
C ALA A 81 8.77 0.63 4.50
N LEU A 82 8.41 0.02 5.63
CA LEU A 82 7.10 0.20 6.27
C LEU A 82 6.88 1.64 6.76
N GLN A 83 7.92 2.34 7.22
CA GLN A 83 7.81 3.75 7.59
C GLN A 83 7.51 4.63 6.37
N PHE A 84 8.22 4.42 5.25
CA PHE A 84 7.94 5.17 4.02
C PHE A 84 6.60 4.80 3.40
N TRP A 85 6.19 3.54 3.51
CA TRP A 85 4.84 3.11 3.13
C TRP A 85 3.77 3.88 3.91
N ASP A 86 3.88 3.94 5.24
CA ASP A 86 2.94 4.70 6.07
C ASP A 86 2.92 6.20 5.74
N LEU A 87 4.09 6.77 5.45
CA LEU A 87 4.23 8.18 5.08
C LEU A 87 3.43 8.51 3.80
N HIS A 88 3.44 7.59 2.83
CA HIS A 88 2.80 7.76 1.52
C HIS A 88 1.47 7.01 1.37
N ARG A 89 0.97 6.37 2.44
CA ARG A 89 -0.28 5.58 2.43
C ARG A 89 -1.48 6.34 1.87
N LYS A 90 -1.56 7.65 2.15
CA LYS A 90 -2.59 8.53 1.57
C LYS A 90 -2.47 8.69 0.06
N LYS A 91 -1.24 8.79 -0.47
CA LYS A 91 -0.96 8.91 -1.91
C LYS A 91 -1.14 7.60 -2.67
N PHE A 92 -1.02 6.47 -1.97
CA PHE A 92 -1.27 5.15 -2.54
C PHE A 92 -2.74 4.75 -2.57
N GLU A 93 -3.65 5.67 -2.23
CA GLU A 93 -5.11 5.42 -2.18
C GLU A 93 -5.48 4.26 -1.22
N THR A 94 -4.58 3.90 -0.31
CA THR A 94 -4.75 2.86 0.71
C THR A 94 -5.00 3.46 2.10
N ALA A 95 -5.57 4.67 2.12
CA ALA A 95 -5.81 5.45 3.34
C ALA A 95 -6.86 4.82 4.28
N LYS A 96 -7.57 3.79 3.83
CA LYS A 96 -8.56 3.05 4.64
C LYS A 96 -7.87 2.49 5.90
N PRO A 97 -8.53 2.55 7.08
CA PRO A 97 -7.96 2.03 8.33
C PRO A 97 -7.70 0.52 8.22
N LEU A 98 -8.52 -0.17 7.43
CA LEU A 98 -8.46 -1.60 7.19
C LEU A 98 -8.68 -1.88 5.70
N SER A 99 -7.68 -2.49 5.06
CA SER A 99 -7.74 -2.87 3.66
C SER A 99 -8.44 -4.22 3.48
N MET A 100 -9.10 -4.45 2.35
CA MET A 100 -9.64 -5.77 2.00
C MET A 100 -8.52 -6.82 1.79
N ALA A 101 -7.31 -6.37 1.44
CA ALA A 101 -6.13 -7.22 1.34
C ALA A 101 -5.58 -7.63 2.72
N THR A 102 -6.10 -7.07 3.83
CA THR A 102 -5.64 -7.43 5.16
C THR A 102 -5.87 -8.92 5.41
N PRO A 103 -4.82 -9.66 5.83
CA PRO A 103 -4.94 -11.08 6.13
C PRO A 103 -5.85 -11.34 7.31
N ILE A 104 -6.57 -12.47 7.29
CA ILE A 104 -7.45 -12.86 8.41
C ILE A 104 -6.66 -13.06 9.70
N GLU A 105 -5.44 -13.58 9.62
CA GLU A 105 -4.56 -13.80 10.77
C GLU A 105 -4.18 -12.49 11.47
N ALA A 106 -4.07 -11.40 10.70
CA ALA A 106 -3.78 -10.09 11.24
C ALA A 106 -4.91 -9.55 12.14
N MET A 107 -6.12 -10.13 12.10
CA MET A 107 -7.22 -9.71 12.95
C MET A 107 -6.98 -10.01 14.42
N THR A 108 -6.13 -10.99 14.74
CA THR A 108 -5.69 -11.31 16.11
C THR A 108 -5.06 -10.12 16.85
N TYR A 109 -4.46 -9.18 16.12
CA TYR A 109 -3.88 -7.96 16.70
C TYR A 109 -4.92 -6.92 17.11
N TYR A 110 -6.04 -6.89 16.39
CA TYR A 110 -7.13 -5.97 16.66
C TYR A 110 -8.10 -6.57 17.67
N ILE A 111 -8.24 -7.90 17.64
CA ILE A 111 -9.15 -8.68 18.46
C ILE A 111 -8.34 -9.80 19.11
N PRO A 112 -7.83 -9.60 20.34
CA PRO A 112 -6.96 -10.58 21.01
C PRO A 112 -7.57 -11.97 21.19
N THR A 113 -8.90 -12.05 21.25
CA THR A 113 -9.69 -13.28 21.41
C THR A 113 -10.08 -13.94 20.08
N PHE A 114 -9.66 -13.38 18.94
CA PHE A 114 -9.99 -13.91 17.63
C PHE A 114 -9.17 -15.16 17.30
N HIS A 115 -9.84 -16.22 16.86
CA HIS A 115 -9.21 -17.49 16.54
C HIS A 115 -9.14 -17.68 15.01
N ALA A 116 -7.99 -17.33 14.43
CA ALA A 116 -7.79 -17.25 12.97
C ALA A 116 -7.42 -18.58 12.28
N SER A 117 -6.91 -19.58 13.02
CA SER A 117 -6.47 -20.86 12.45
C SER A 117 -7.53 -21.60 11.61
N PRO A 118 -8.78 -21.80 12.08
CA PRO A 118 -9.79 -22.53 11.30
C PRO A 118 -10.22 -21.77 10.05
N TRP A 119 -10.02 -20.45 10.00
CA TRP A 119 -10.31 -19.64 8.83
C TRP A 119 -9.27 -19.89 7.74
N LYS A 120 -7.98 -19.85 8.12
CA LYS A 120 -6.87 -20.07 7.19
C LYS A 120 -6.83 -21.50 6.66
N GLU A 121 -7.04 -22.49 7.51
CA GLU A 121 -7.09 -23.91 7.12
C GLU A 121 -8.20 -24.19 6.09
N ARG A 122 -9.28 -23.41 6.12
CA ARG A 122 -10.41 -23.48 5.18
C ARG A 122 -10.29 -22.55 3.98
N GLY A 123 -9.10 -21.97 3.76
CA GLY A 123 -8.79 -21.17 2.58
C GLY A 123 -9.19 -19.70 2.66
N ILE A 124 -9.66 -19.23 3.82
CA ILE A 124 -9.92 -17.81 4.07
C ILE A 124 -8.62 -17.19 4.57
N SER A 125 -7.91 -16.53 3.67
CA SER A 125 -6.62 -15.89 3.92
C SER A 125 -6.72 -14.37 4.04
N HIS A 126 -7.67 -13.73 3.38
CA HIS A 126 -7.85 -12.26 3.37
C HIS A 126 -9.27 -11.85 3.73
N LEU A 127 -9.43 -10.62 4.25
CA LEU A 127 -10.75 -10.04 4.56
C LEU A 127 -11.66 -9.95 3.33
N ALA A 128 -11.11 -9.72 2.14
CA ALA A 128 -11.86 -9.68 0.88
C ALA A 128 -12.76 -10.92 0.69
N GLN A 129 -12.32 -12.10 1.15
CA GLN A 129 -13.05 -13.36 0.98
C GLN A 129 -14.25 -13.49 1.95
N VAL A 130 -14.36 -12.60 2.93
CA VAL A 130 -15.50 -12.52 3.86
C VAL A 130 -16.59 -11.58 3.31
N TYR A 131 -16.31 -10.89 2.21
CA TYR A 131 -17.24 -9.99 1.53
C TYR A 131 -17.64 -10.55 0.16
N GLU A 132 -18.90 -10.34 -0.20
CA GLU A 132 -19.43 -10.61 -1.53
C GLU A 132 -20.20 -9.38 -2.02
N SER A 133 -19.88 -8.88 -3.21
CA SER A 133 -20.49 -7.67 -3.79
C SER A 133 -20.52 -6.47 -2.81
N GLY A 134 -19.45 -6.31 -2.03
CA GLY A 134 -19.35 -5.23 -1.05
C GLY A 134 -20.19 -5.41 0.22
N LYS A 135 -20.78 -6.59 0.45
CA LYS A 135 -21.52 -6.91 1.68
C LYS A 135 -20.82 -8.02 2.46
N LEU A 136 -20.79 -7.86 3.78
CA LEU A 136 -20.25 -8.90 4.67
C LEU A 136 -21.16 -10.14 4.62
N LEU A 137 -20.59 -11.29 4.30
CA LEU A 137 -21.31 -12.56 4.24
C LEU A 137 -21.86 -12.96 5.61
N SER A 138 -23.00 -13.66 5.65
CA SER A 138 -23.52 -14.27 6.87
C SER A 138 -22.63 -15.46 7.29
N PHE A 139 -22.66 -15.80 8.58
CA PHE A 139 -21.93 -16.98 9.05
C PHE A 139 -22.41 -18.26 8.36
N GLU A 140 -23.72 -18.39 8.11
CA GLU A 140 -24.30 -19.54 7.41
C GLU A 140 -23.78 -19.66 5.97
N CYS A 141 -23.63 -18.52 5.28
CA CYS A 141 -23.05 -18.50 3.93
C CYS A 141 -21.57 -18.92 3.97
N LEU A 142 -20.78 -18.36 4.88
CA LEU A 142 -19.37 -18.72 5.06
C LEU A 142 -19.18 -20.19 5.48
N HIS A 143 -20.08 -20.72 6.30
CA HIS A 143 -20.13 -22.13 6.66
C HIS A 143 -20.41 -22.99 5.44
N ALA A 144 -21.40 -22.63 4.62
CA ALA A 144 -21.74 -23.37 3.41
C ALA A 144 -20.65 -23.32 2.33
N THR A 145 -19.97 -22.17 2.16
CA THR A 145 -18.96 -21.99 1.10
C THR A 145 -17.58 -22.53 1.47
N HIS A 146 -17.14 -22.33 2.72
CA HIS A 146 -15.80 -22.68 3.18
C HIS A 146 -15.77 -23.86 4.16
N ASN A 147 -16.91 -24.46 4.52
CA ASN A 147 -17.01 -25.49 5.55
C ASN A 147 -16.35 -25.06 6.88
N LEU A 148 -16.57 -23.80 7.26
CA LEU A 148 -16.09 -23.23 8.52
C LEU A 148 -16.75 -23.95 9.71
N PRO A 149 -16.00 -24.35 10.75
CA PRO A 149 -16.60 -24.98 11.93
C PRO A 149 -17.58 -24.06 12.66
N HIS A 150 -18.69 -24.60 13.18
CA HIS A 150 -19.62 -23.86 14.06
C HIS A 150 -18.94 -23.22 15.27
N THR A 151 -17.84 -23.79 15.77
CA THR A 151 -17.03 -23.20 16.85
C THR A 151 -16.45 -21.83 16.47
N SER A 152 -16.30 -21.54 15.19
CA SER A 152 -15.81 -20.24 14.67
C SER A 152 -16.89 -19.16 14.60
N GLN A 153 -18.14 -19.48 14.94
CA GLN A 153 -19.25 -18.53 14.94
C GLN A 153 -18.99 -17.35 15.89
N TYR A 154 -18.43 -17.63 17.07
CA TYR A 154 -18.07 -16.58 18.01
C TYR A 154 -16.99 -15.63 17.44
N SER A 155 -15.97 -16.18 16.79
CA SER A 155 -14.94 -15.39 16.10
C SER A 155 -15.52 -14.56 14.95
N TYR A 156 -16.51 -15.08 14.21
CA TYR A 156 -17.23 -14.31 13.20
C TYR A 156 -18.02 -13.14 13.83
N ILE A 157 -18.69 -13.35 14.96
CA ILE A 157 -19.42 -12.28 15.68
C ILE A 157 -18.45 -11.18 16.13
N GLN A 158 -17.30 -11.55 16.69
CA GLN A 158 -16.25 -10.60 17.07
C GLN A 158 -15.71 -9.82 15.88
N LEU A 159 -15.45 -10.50 14.76
CA LEU A 159 -15.01 -9.84 13.54
C LEU A 159 -16.08 -8.86 13.04
N LYS A 160 -17.34 -9.28 13.02
CA LYS A 160 -18.48 -8.45 12.59
C LYS A 160 -18.66 -7.23 13.50
N SER A 161 -18.54 -7.39 14.82
CA SER A 161 -18.66 -6.27 15.76
C SER A 161 -17.50 -5.29 15.61
N PHE A 162 -16.27 -5.79 15.44
CA PHE A 162 -15.09 -4.97 15.16
C PHE A 162 -15.23 -4.21 13.85
N LEU A 163 -15.61 -4.89 12.76
CA LEU A 163 -15.82 -4.26 11.47
C LEU A 163 -16.90 -3.19 11.55
N ARG A 164 -18.02 -3.44 12.24
CA ARG A 164 -19.06 -2.42 12.47
C ARG A 164 -18.54 -1.21 13.23
N ALA A 165 -17.68 -1.40 14.23
CA ALA A 165 -17.07 -0.31 14.98
C ALA A 165 -16.06 0.48 14.11
N ALA A 166 -15.19 -0.23 13.39
CA ALA A 166 -14.20 0.36 12.49
C ALA A 166 -14.84 1.09 11.29
N HIS A 167 -15.98 0.58 10.79
CA HIS A 167 -16.77 1.24 9.74
C HIS A 167 -17.49 2.49 10.26
N ARG A 168 -17.87 2.53 11.55
CA ARG A 168 -18.53 3.69 12.18
C ARG A 168 -17.61 4.93 12.19
N ASP A 169 -16.31 4.70 12.29
CA ASP A 169 -15.29 5.76 12.24
C ASP A 169 -14.86 6.13 10.80
N CYS A 170 -15.36 5.43 9.76
CA CYS A 170 -14.81 5.58 8.41
C CYS A 170 -15.79 5.82 7.26
N ILE A 171 -17.02 5.29 7.19
CA ILE A 171 -17.93 5.60 6.05
C ILE A 171 -19.41 5.50 6.48
N THR A 172 -20.16 6.59 6.29
CA THR A 172 -21.62 6.63 6.12
C THR A 172 -22.08 5.56 5.14
N GLU A 173 -23.07 4.73 5.52
CA GLU A 173 -23.74 3.65 4.76
C GLU A 173 -23.91 3.83 3.24
N THR A 174 -22.83 3.81 2.46
CA THR A 174 -22.90 3.73 0.99
C THR A 174 -21.91 2.69 0.50
N ASN A 175 -22.49 1.59 0.01
CA ASN A 175 -21.99 0.67 -1.01
C ASN A 175 -20.46 0.59 -1.15
N HIS A 176 -19.85 -0.51 -0.68
CA HIS A 176 -18.48 -0.89 -1.00
C HIS A 176 -18.32 -1.28 -2.49
N THR A 177 -18.54 -0.31 -3.38
CA THR A 177 -18.17 -0.31 -4.80
C THR A 177 -17.03 0.69 -5.01
N GLU A 178 -16.09 0.75 -4.08
CA GLU A 178 -14.87 1.53 -4.27
C GLU A 178 -13.81 0.61 -4.88
N GLU A 179 -13.29 1.02 -6.03
CA GLU A 179 -12.25 0.30 -6.78
C GLU A 179 -11.06 -0.01 -5.85
N LEU A 180 -10.69 -1.30 -5.78
CA LEU A 180 -9.52 -1.74 -5.02
C LEU A 180 -8.27 -1.04 -5.57
N SER A 181 -7.40 -0.54 -4.69
CA SER A 181 -6.12 0.01 -5.12
C SER A 181 -5.32 -1.06 -5.88
N ILE A 182 -4.50 -0.65 -6.85
CA ILE A 182 -3.63 -1.57 -7.63
C ILE A 182 -2.81 -2.47 -6.69
N TRP A 183 -2.40 -1.93 -5.54
CA TRP A 183 -1.66 -2.65 -4.51
C TRP A 183 -2.49 -3.71 -3.78
N GLU A 184 -3.75 -3.41 -3.50
CA GLU A 184 -4.68 -4.36 -2.89
C GLU A 184 -5.01 -5.48 -3.88
N GLN A 185 -5.27 -5.13 -5.14
CA GLN A 185 -5.48 -6.11 -6.22
C GLN A 185 -4.27 -7.02 -6.40
N THR A 186 -3.05 -6.46 -6.39
CA THR A 186 -1.80 -7.22 -6.47
C THR A 186 -1.65 -8.18 -5.29
N SER A 187 -1.98 -7.73 -4.08
CA SER A 187 -1.92 -8.58 -2.87
C SER A 187 -2.98 -9.69 -2.88
N LEU A 188 -4.16 -9.44 -3.44
CA LEU A 188 -5.24 -10.42 -3.50
C LEU A 188 -5.02 -11.46 -4.61
N THR A 189 -4.59 -11.01 -5.78
CA THR A 189 -4.29 -11.88 -6.94
C THR A 189 -2.93 -12.58 -6.81
N CYS A 190 -2.10 -12.16 -5.85
CA CYS A 190 -0.74 -12.66 -5.60
C CYS A 190 0.21 -12.56 -6.81
N LYS A 191 -0.14 -11.73 -7.80
CA LYS A 191 0.58 -11.51 -9.05
C LYS A 191 0.74 -10.01 -9.27
N ILE A 192 1.98 -9.55 -9.45
CA ILE A 192 2.19 -8.23 -10.02
C ILE A 192 1.83 -8.33 -11.51
N PRO A 193 1.01 -7.41 -12.04
CA PRO A 193 0.76 -7.36 -13.47
C PRO A 193 2.10 -7.25 -14.22
N LEU A 194 2.29 -8.02 -15.29
CA LEU A 194 3.55 -8.03 -16.08
C LEU A 194 3.99 -6.62 -16.55
N THR A 195 3.05 -5.69 -16.65
CA THR A 195 3.27 -4.28 -17.03
C THR A 195 3.75 -3.39 -15.89
N PHE A 196 3.65 -3.86 -14.64
CA PHE A 196 3.84 -3.05 -13.45
C PHE A 196 5.28 -3.13 -12.96
N LYS A 197 6.03 -2.04 -13.16
CA LYS A 197 7.37 -1.87 -12.59
C LYS A 197 7.23 -1.22 -11.21
N PRO A 198 7.43 -1.94 -10.09
CA PRO A 198 7.08 -1.45 -8.76
C PRO A 198 7.81 -0.17 -8.39
N LEU A 199 9.09 -0.06 -8.75
CA LEU A 199 9.88 1.15 -8.57
C LEU A 199 9.27 2.36 -9.30
N SER A 200 8.97 2.22 -10.59
CA SER A 200 8.42 3.31 -11.40
C SER A 200 7.01 3.69 -10.96
N GLY A 201 6.18 2.71 -10.59
CA GLY A 201 4.85 2.91 -10.03
C GLY A 201 4.89 3.69 -8.73
N CYS A 202 5.68 3.24 -7.75
CA CYS A 202 5.88 3.96 -6.49
C CYS A 202 6.42 5.37 -6.72
N TYR A 203 7.40 5.52 -7.61
CA TYR A 203 8.00 6.82 -7.89
C TYR A 203 6.97 7.84 -8.41
N ARG A 204 6.12 7.42 -9.35
CA ARG A 204 5.06 8.27 -9.90
C ARG A 204 4.05 8.71 -8.84
N LEU A 205 3.68 7.80 -7.93
CA LEU A 205 2.72 8.08 -6.85
C LEU A 205 3.33 8.96 -5.75
N ILE A 206 4.64 8.83 -5.48
CA ILE A 206 5.33 9.60 -4.46
C ILE A 206 5.66 11.02 -4.96
N LEU A 207 5.85 11.19 -6.27
CA LEU A 207 6.21 12.46 -6.88
C LEU A 207 5.24 13.56 -6.41
N PRO A 208 5.73 14.67 -5.85
CA PRO A 208 4.85 15.79 -5.53
C PRO A 208 4.23 16.34 -6.83
N CYS A 209 2.94 16.71 -6.80
CA CYS A 209 2.34 17.50 -7.87
C CYS A 209 3.16 18.78 -8.01
N GLN A 210 3.93 18.88 -9.10
CA GLN A 210 4.68 20.08 -9.41
C GLN A 210 3.68 21.15 -9.88
N HIS A 211 3.16 21.94 -8.94
CA HIS A 211 2.48 23.17 -9.30
C HIS A 211 3.56 24.18 -9.66
N ILE A 212 3.89 24.28 -10.95
CA ILE A 212 4.75 25.36 -11.43
C ILE A 212 3.90 26.62 -11.36
N SER A 213 4.13 27.43 -10.32
CA SER A 213 3.63 28.81 -10.22
C SER A 213 3.93 29.54 -11.52
N GLY A 214 2.96 30.30 -12.04
CA GLY A 214 2.84 30.84 -13.41
C GLY A 214 3.94 31.74 -13.97
N PHE A 215 5.20 31.51 -13.63
CA PHE A 215 6.36 31.95 -14.39
C PHE A 215 6.55 31.03 -15.60
N THR A 216 6.73 31.61 -16.77
CA THR A 216 7.30 30.90 -17.91
C THR A 216 8.69 30.41 -17.50
N SER A 217 9.03 29.17 -17.83
CA SER A 217 10.32 28.57 -17.49
C SER A 217 11.50 29.40 -17.99
N ALA A 218 11.32 30.11 -19.11
CA ALA A 218 12.26 31.11 -19.61
C ALA A 218 12.62 32.19 -18.57
N SER A 219 11.64 32.79 -17.89
CA SER A 219 11.89 33.82 -16.87
C SER A 219 12.59 33.26 -15.63
N GLN A 220 12.39 31.99 -15.29
CA GLN A 220 13.15 31.34 -14.21
C GLN A 220 14.60 31.05 -14.62
N TRP A 221 14.84 30.64 -15.85
CA TRP A 221 16.20 30.46 -16.39
C TRP A 221 16.96 31.78 -16.46
N GLU A 222 16.31 32.87 -16.90
CA GLU A 222 16.91 34.21 -16.94
C GLU A 222 17.30 34.72 -15.54
N LEU A 223 16.45 34.47 -14.55
CA LEU A 223 16.70 34.82 -13.15
C LEU A 223 17.85 33.99 -12.57
N ASP A 224 17.87 32.67 -12.80
CA ASP A 224 18.91 31.78 -12.28
C ASP A 224 20.28 31.99 -12.96
N LEU A 225 20.30 32.34 -14.25
CA LEU A 225 21.54 32.57 -15.01
C LEU A 225 22.02 34.03 -14.93
N GLN A 226 21.21 34.93 -14.36
CA GLN A 226 21.46 36.38 -14.32
C GLN A 226 21.72 36.97 -15.73
N THR A 227 21.08 36.40 -16.74
CA THR A 227 21.23 36.80 -18.15
C THR A 227 19.85 36.90 -18.78
N SER A 228 19.57 38.00 -19.47
CA SER A 228 18.38 38.13 -20.32
C SER A 228 18.66 37.50 -21.68
N PHE A 229 17.72 36.67 -22.17
CA PHE A 229 17.81 36.07 -23.48
C PHE A 229 16.85 36.81 -24.43
N THR A 230 17.31 37.17 -25.62
CA THR A 230 16.43 37.67 -26.68
C THR A 230 15.62 36.51 -27.27
N GLU A 231 14.34 36.74 -27.61
CA GLU A 231 13.40 35.69 -28.09
C GLU A 231 13.95 34.82 -29.24
N GLY A 232 14.82 35.37 -30.08
CA GLY A 232 15.47 34.61 -31.17
C GLY A 232 16.53 33.58 -30.75
N ARG A 233 16.89 33.49 -29.46
CA ARG A 233 17.81 32.47 -28.92
C ARG A 233 17.09 31.28 -28.28
N TRP A 234 15.77 31.40 -28.06
CA TRP A 234 14.94 30.36 -27.45
C TRP A 234 14.32 29.40 -28.46
N SER A 235 14.40 29.70 -29.77
CA SER A 235 13.98 28.83 -30.87
C SER A 235 14.99 27.72 -31.14
#